data_AF-A0A1J6I7C9-F1
#
_entry.id   AF-A0A1J6I7C9-F1
#
_cell.length_a   1.000
_cell.length_b   1.000
_cell.length_c   1.000
_cell.angle_alpha   90.00
_cell.angle_beta   90.00
_cell.angle_gamma   90.00
#
_symmetry.space_group_name_H-M   'P 1'
#
loop_
_entity.id
_entity.type
_entity.pdbx_description
1 polymer ?
#
loop_
_entity_poly.entity_id
_entity_poly.type
_entity_poly.pdbx_seq_one_letter_code
_entity_poly.pdbx_strand_id
1 'polypeptide(L)'
;MRKPILDRLIDAGIGTISRCITSSLRRKDGILHHPEFNQAIAEYGRTFTRKRVNEDDAMLIGVDVLVRYTFIRSGGVGFIYFMKSYFDWLKECKLEIERSRVRSFQEAEQELEQIMQQYQISKPSIKGGNEPKAADGAQAKATKNEKL
;
A
#
# COMPACT_ATOMS: atom_id res chain seq x y z
N MET A 1 27.94 4.77 -22.61
CA MET A 1 27.12 4.64 -21.38
C MET A 1 26.28 3.38 -21.48
N ARG A 2 26.39 2.43 -20.53
CA ARG A 2 25.57 1.20 -20.55
C ARG A 2 24.14 1.58 -20.17
N LYS A 3 23.17 1.38 -21.08
CA LYS A 3 21.75 1.36 -20.72
C LYS A 3 21.55 0.42 -19.52
N PRO A 4 20.88 0.84 -18.43
CA PRO A 4 20.64 0.00 -17.27
C PRO A 4 19.94 -1.30 -17.68
N ILE A 5 20.19 -2.38 -16.93
CA ILE A 5 19.67 -3.73 -17.22
C ILE A 5 18.14 -3.71 -17.38
N LEU A 6 17.46 -2.85 -16.62
CA LEU A 6 16.02 -2.63 -16.70
C LEU A 6 15.57 -2.13 -18.09
N ASP A 7 16.26 -1.14 -18.66
CA ASP A 7 15.93 -0.62 -20.01
C ASP A 7 16.11 -1.69 -21.08
N ARG A 8 17.14 -2.54 -20.95
CA ARG A 8 17.36 -3.65 -21.89
C ARG A 8 16.27 -4.71 -21.80
N LEU A 9 15.79 -4.98 -20.59
CA LEU A 9 14.69 -5.92 -20.35
C LEU A 9 13.38 -5.36 -20.92
N ILE A 10 13.13 -4.07 -20.74
CA ILE A 10 11.97 -3.37 -21.31
C ILE A 10 12.04 -3.39 -22.84
N ASP A 11 13.16 -2.98 -23.43
CA ASP A 11 13.37 -2.99 -24.89
C ASP A 11 13.19 -4.40 -25.48
N ALA A 12 13.73 -5.43 -24.83
CA ALA A 12 13.59 -6.83 -25.26
C ALA A 12 12.15 -7.36 -25.12
N GLY A 13 11.46 -6.98 -24.04
CA GLY A 13 10.06 -7.33 -23.80
C GLY A 13 9.14 -6.72 -24.85
N ILE A 14 9.29 -5.41 -25.11
CA ILE A 14 8.57 -4.69 -26.17
C ILE A 14 8.85 -5.37 -27.52
N GLY A 15 10.12 -5.59 -27.86
CA GLY A 15 10.51 -6.20 -29.13
C GLY A 15 9.91 -7.60 -29.34
N THR A 16 9.81 -8.41 -28.28
CA THR A 16 9.22 -9.76 -28.33
C THR A 16 7.71 -9.69 -28.54
N ILE A 17 7.01 -8.87 -27.76
CA ILE A 17 5.56 -8.70 -27.86
C ILE A 17 5.18 -8.13 -29.22
N SER A 18 5.88 -7.09 -29.68
CA SER A 18 5.64 -6.47 -31.00
C SER A 18 5.85 -7.47 -32.13
N ARG A 19 6.87 -8.32 -32.08
CA ARG A 19 7.08 -9.37 -33.09
C ARG A 19 5.94 -10.38 -33.13
N CYS A 20 5.53 -10.91 -31.97
CA CYS A 20 4.44 -11.88 -31.88
C CYS A 20 3.10 -11.32 -32.38
N ILE A 21 2.80 -10.07 -32.04
CA ILE A 21 1.60 -9.38 -32.52
C ILE A 21 1.71 -9.19 -34.03
N THR A 22 2.82 -8.64 -34.52
CA THR A 22 3.03 -8.38 -35.95
C THR A 22 2.96 -9.66 -36.78
N SER A 23 3.56 -10.76 -36.32
CA SER A 23 3.49 -12.05 -37.02
C SER A 23 2.08 -12.60 -37.06
N SER A 24 1.30 -12.42 -36.00
CA SER A 24 -0.10 -12.84 -35.94
C SER A 24 -0.98 -12.01 -36.88
N LEU A 25 -0.77 -10.70 -36.91
CA LEU A 25 -1.48 -9.78 -37.79
C LEU A 25 -1.14 -10.00 -39.28
N ARG A 26 0.10 -10.41 -39.60
CA ARG A 26 0.59 -10.65 -40.96
C ARG A 26 0.37 -12.08 -41.47
N ARG A 27 -0.12 -12.99 -40.65
CA ARG A 27 -0.44 -14.37 -41.07
C ARG A 27 -1.48 -14.32 -42.21
N LYS A 28 -1.58 -15.33 -43.08
CA LYS A 28 -2.47 -15.29 -44.26
C LYS A 28 -3.94 -14.95 -43.95
N ASP A 29 -4.43 -15.38 -42.79
CA ASP A 29 -5.78 -15.07 -42.28
C ASP A 29 -5.78 -13.92 -41.25
N GLY A 30 -4.67 -13.18 -41.19
CA GLY A 30 -4.46 -12.07 -40.27
C GLY A 30 -5.14 -10.81 -40.77
N ILE A 31 -5.56 -9.97 -39.82
CA ILE A 31 -6.40 -8.79 -40.08
C ILE A 31 -5.78 -7.79 -41.08
N LEU A 32 -4.45 -7.79 -41.28
CA LEU A 32 -3.76 -6.95 -42.27
C LEU A 32 -4.06 -7.32 -43.72
N HIS A 33 -4.53 -8.55 -43.98
CA HIS A 33 -4.92 -9.01 -45.31
C HIS A 33 -6.42 -8.86 -45.58
N HIS A 34 -7.19 -8.42 -44.58
CA HIS A 34 -8.63 -8.20 -44.75
C HIS A 34 -8.87 -6.82 -45.41
N PRO A 35 -9.46 -6.77 -46.62
CA PRO A 35 -9.68 -5.52 -47.34
C PRO A 35 -10.61 -4.57 -46.57
N GLU A 36 -11.59 -5.11 -45.83
CA GLU A 36 -12.49 -4.33 -44.96
C GLU A 36 -11.73 -3.57 -43.86
N PHE A 37 -10.68 -4.18 -43.29
CA PHE A 37 -9.87 -3.54 -42.26
C PHE A 37 -9.01 -2.41 -42.86
N ASN A 38 -8.41 -2.65 -44.02
CA ASN A 38 -7.62 -1.64 -44.74
C ASN A 38 -8.50 -0.45 -45.14
N GLN A 39 -9.71 -0.71 -45.64
CA GLN A 39 -10.69 0.32 -45.97
C GLN A 39 -11.12 1.11 -44.72
N ALA A 40 -11.43 0.43 -43.61
CA ALA A 40 -11.83 1.09 -42.37
C ALA A 40 -10.72 2.01 -41.81
N ILE A 41 -9.46 1.58 -41.88
CA ILE A 41 -8.31 2.41 -41.47
C ILE A 41 -8.13 3.60 -42.41
N ALA A 42 -8.26 3.41 -43.73
CA ALA A 42 -8.18 4.50 -44.69
C ALA A 42 -9.29 5.55 -44.46
N GLU A 43 -10.53 5.09 -44.26
CA GLU A 43 -11.66 5.97 -43.92
C GLU A 43 -11.42 6.71 -42.62
N TYR A 44 -10.95 6.00 -41.58
CA TYR A 44 -10.59 6.60 -40.30
C TYR A 44 -9.52 7.68 -40.46
N GLY A 45 -8.44 7.42 -41.20
CA GLY A 45 -7.38 8.41 -41.46
C GLY A 45 -7.88 9.64 -42.23
N ARG A 46 -8.78 9.45 -43.21
CA ARG A 46 -9.40 10.58 -43.95
C ARG A 46 -10.17 11.53 -43.04
N THR A 47 -10.76 11.04 -41.95
CA THR A 47 -11.50 11.91 -41.00
C THR A 47 -10.61 12.93 -40.29
N PHE A 48 -9.30 12.68 -40.19
CA PHE A 48 -8.34 13.57 -39.54
C PHE A 48 -7.64 14.53 -40.51
N THR A 49 -7.95 14.44 -41.81
CA THR A 49 -7.34 15.27 -42.85
C THR A 49 -8.37 16.14 -43.56
N ARG A 50 -8.12 17.45 -43.62
CA ARG A 50 -9.03 18.42 -44.28
C ARG A 50 -8.89 18.43 -45.81
N LYS A 51 -7.83 17.83 -46.36
CA LYS A 51 -7.54 17.72 -47.80
C LYS A 51 -7.74 16.29 -48.27
N ARG A 52 -8.13 16.09 -49.54
CA ARG A 52 -8.14 14.75 -50.15
C ARG A 52 -6.71 14.21 -50.20
N VAL A 53 -6.46 13.16 -49.44
CA VAL A 53 -5.24 12.33 -49.49
C VAL A 53 -5.54 11.07 -50.28
N ASN A 54 -4.50 10.51 -50.91
CA ASN A 54 -4.60 9.18 -51.54
C ASN A 54 -4.87 8.11 -50.45
N GLU A 55 -5.19 6.89 -50.88
CA GLU A 55 -5.58 5.82 -49.95
C GLU A 55 -4.43 5.36 -49.06
N ASP A 56 -3.22 5.25 -49.59
CA ASP A 56 -2.03 4.83 -48.85
C ASP A 56 -1.66 5.83 -47.74
N ASP A 57 -1.68 7.12 -48.02
CA ASP A 57 -1.42 8.19 -47.04
C ASP A 57 -2.52 8.25 -45.98
N ALA A 58 -3.78 8.05 -46.39
CA ALA A 58 -4.89 7.97 -45.45
C ALA A 58 -4.76 6.76 -44.52
N MET A 59 -4.34 5.59 -45.04
CA MET A 59 -4.07 4.42 -44.22
C MET A 59 -2.93 4.69 -43.22
N LEU A 60 -1.84 5.30 -43.66
CA LEU A 60 -0.70 5.62 -42.80
C LEU A 60 -1.12 6.53 -41.62
N ILE A 61 -1.92 7.55 -41.91
CA ILE A 61 -2.46 8.47 -40.89
C ILE A 61 -3.42 7.73 -39.95
N GLY A 62 -4.31 6.89 -40.49
CA GLY A 62 -5.24 6.09 -39.70
C GLY A 62 -4.52 5.15 -38.72
N VAL A 63 -3.43 4.50 -39.16
CA VAL A 63 -2.59 3.66 -38.31
C VAL A 63 -1.90 4.48 -37.23
N ASP A 64 -1.29 5.62 -37.56
CA ASP A 64 -0.60 6.47 -36.57
C ASP A 64 -1.56 6.95 -35.47
N VAL A 65 -2.78 7.39 -35.84
CA VAL A 65 -3.80 7.79 -34.86
C VAL A 65 -4.27 6.60 -34.02
N LEU A 66 -4.52 5.45 -34.63
CA LEU A 66 -4.94 4.24 -33.92
C LEU A 66 -3.88 3.77 -32.91
N VAL A 67 -2.61 3.80 -33.27
CA VAL A 67 -1.48 3.45 -32.39
C VAL A 67 -1.41 4.42 -31.23
N ARG A 68 -1.47 5.73 -31.47
CA ARG A 68 -1.46 6.75 -30.40
C ARG A 68 -2.64 6.58 -29.46
N TYR A 69 -3.84 6.34 -29.98
CA TYR A 69 -5.04 6.15 -29.16
C TYR A 69 -4.94 4.88 -28.31
N THR A 70 -4.46 3.78 -28.90
CA THR A 70 -4.18 2.54 -28.18
C THR A 70 -3.14 2.74 -27.08
N PHE A 71 -2.07 3.49 -27.38
CA PHE A 71 -1.02 3.80 -26.42
C PHE A 71 -1.55 4.63 -25.24
N ILE A 72 -2.30 5.71 -25.51
CA ILE A 72 -2.93 6.54 -24.47
C ILE A 72 -3.88 5.69 -23.61
N ARG A 73 -4.71 4.86 -24.24
CA ARG A 73 -5.65 3.99 -23.52
C ARG A 73 -4.91 2.95 -22.66
N SER A 74 -3.84 2.35 -23.18
CA SER A 74 -3.00 1.41 -22.43
C SER A 74 -2.27 2.09 -21.26
N GLY A 75 -1.80 3.33 -21.45
CA GLY A 75 -1.23 4.16 -20.39
C GLY A 75 -2.26 4.47 -19.29
N GLY A 76 -3.50 4.77 -19.67
CA GLY A 76 -4.61 4.97 -18.73
C GLY A 76 -4.90 3.72 -17.90
N VAL A 77 -4.95 2.54 -18.54
CA VAL A 77 -5.12 1.25 -17.83
C VAL A 77 -3.94 0.98 -16.89
N GLY A 78 -2.71 1.22 -17.34
CA GLY A 78 -1.51 1.11 -16.52
C GLY A 78 -1.54 2.02 -15.29
N PHE A 79 -1.99 3.26 -15.46
CA PHE A 79 -2.16 4.21 -14.35
C PHE A 79 -3.20 3.72 -13.33
N ILE A 80 -4.34 3.19 -13.78
CA ILE A 80 -5.37 2.63 -12.88
C ILE A 80 -4.80 1.46 -12.08
N TYR A 81 -4.04 0.56 -12.71
CA TYR A 81 -3.39 -0.56 -12.03
C TYR A 81 -2.34 -0.09 -11.02
N PHE A 82 -1.55 0.92 -11.38
CA PHE A 82 -0.58 1.52 -10.47
C PHE A 82 -1.26 2.13 -9.25
N MET A 83 -2.32 2.93 -9.46
CA MET A 83 -3.10 3.53 -8.38
C MET A 83 -3.72 2.46 -7.48
N LYS A 84 -4.28 1.39 -8.05
CA LYS A 84 -4.80 0.26 -7.27
C LYS A 84 -3.72 -0.38 -6.41
N SER A 85 -2.57 -0.69 -7.00
CA SER A 85 -1.44 -1.30 -6.30
C SER A 85 -0.92 -0.39 -5.18
N TYR A 86 -0.90 0.92 -5.40
CA TYR A 86 -0.54 1.92 -4.40
C TYR A 86 -1.53 1.95 -3.22
N PHE A 87 -2.84 1.91 -3.49
CA PHE A 87 -3.85 1.84 -2.42
C PHE A 87 -3.80 0.53 -1.63
N ASP A 88 -3.52 -0.58 -2.30
CA ASP A 88 -3.37 -1.87 -1.63
C ASP A 88 -2.11 -1.88 -0.74
N TRP A 89 -0.99 -1.30 -1.21
CA TRP A 89 0.21 -1.08 -0.39
C TRP A 89 -0.07 -0.19 0.83
N LEU A 90 -0.82 0.91 0.67
CA LEU A 90 -1.21 1.76 1.80
C LEU A 90 -2.05 1.02 2.85
N LYS A 91 -2.94 0.11 2.42
CA LYS A 91 -3.72 -0.73 3.35
C LYS A 91 -2.82 -1.70 4.10
N GLU A 92 -1.86 -2.32 3.42
CA GLU A 92 -0.87 -3.20 4.05
C GLU A 92 -0.05 -2.45 5.09
N CYS A 93 0.46 -1.26 4.77
CA CYS A 93 1.18 -0.41 5.73
C CYS A 93 0.31 -0.05 6.94
N LYS A 94 -0.97 0.30 6.73
CA LYS A 94 -1.88 0.62 7.84
C LYS A 94 -2.08 -0.59 8.76
N LEU A 95 -2.29 -1.78 8.19
CA LEU A 95 -2.43 -3.02 8.96
C LEU A 95 -1.16 -3.36 9.74
N GLU A 96 0.02 -3.11 9.18
CA GLU A 96 1.29 -3.34 9.84
C GLU A 96 1.51 -2.38 11.04
N ILE A 97 1.10 -1.12 10.89
CA ILE A 97 1.11 -0.14 11.98
C ILE A 97 0.17 -0.58 13.12
N GLU A 98 -1.06 -1.00 12.79
CA GLU A 98 -2.01 -1.46 13.81
C GLU A 98 -1.52 -2.72 14.54
N ARG A 99 -0.95 -3.69 13.81
CA ARG A 99 -0.33 -4.89 14.42
C ARG A 99 0.81 -4.54 15.35
N SER A 100 1.63 -3.56 14.98
CA SER A 100 2.75 -3.11 15.80
C SER A 100 2.24 -2.41 17.06
N ARG A 101 1.20 -1.58 16.94
CA ARG A 101 0.55 -0.93 18.09
C ARG A 101 -0.04 -1.93 19.08
N VAL A 102 -0.70 -2.98 18.59
CA VAL A 102 -1.25 -4.04 19.46
C VAL A 102 -0.14 -4.79 20.19
N ARG A 103 0.95 -5.14 19.50
CA ARG A 103 2.11 -5.79 20.14
C ARG A 103 2.71 -4.94 21.24
N SER A 104 2.96 -3.66 20.98
CA SER A 104 3.49 -2.75 22.00
C SER A 104 2.58 -2.61 23.22
N PHE A 105 1.26 -2.68 23.03
CA PHE A 105 0.31 -2.64 24.14
C PHE A 105 0.36 -3.91 24.98
N GLN A 106 0.45 -5.08 24.34
CA GLN A 106 0.59 -6.37 25.03
C GLN A 106 1.93 -6.48 25.78
N GLU A 107 3.02 -5.97 25.20
CA GLU A 107 4.33 -5.91 25.85
C GLU A 107 4.27 -5.01 27.11
N ALA A 108 3.66 -3.83 27.01
CA ALA A 108 3.46 -2.95 28.15
C ALA A 108 2.56 -3.55 29.25
N GLU A 109 1.53 -4.32 28.85
CA GLU A 109 0.65 -5.02 29.78
C GLU A 109 1.39 -6.15 30.53
N GLN A 110 2.24 -6.91 29.83
CA GLN A 110 3.11 -7.92 30.46
C GLN A 110 4.14 -7.30 31.41
N GLU A 111 4.76 -6.18 31.04
CA GLU A 111 5.69 -5.46 31.94
C GLU A 111 4.98 -4.97 33.19
N LEU A 112 3.76 -4.44 33.05
CA LEU A 112 2.95 -3.99 34.18
C LEU A 112 2.57 -5.16 35.11
N GLU A 113 2.18 -6.31 34.56
CA GLU A 113 1.89 -7.52 35.35
C GLU A 113 3.11 -8.00 36.13
N GLN A 114 4.30 -8.00 35.52
CA GLN A 114 5.54 -8.37 36.21
C GLN A 114 5.86 -7.41 37.36
N ILE A 115 5.72 -6.10 37.14
CA ILE A 115 5.92 -5.08 38.19
C ILE A 115 4.91 -5.28 39.33
N MET A 116 3.64 -5.54 39.02
CA MET A 116 2.61 -5.79 40.02
C MET A 116 2.88 -7.05 40.86
N GLN A 117 3.32 -8.13 40.21
CA GLN A 117 3.73 -9.35 40.93
C GLN A 117 4.93 -9.08 41.83
N GLN A 118 5.93 -8.35 41.34
CA GLN A 118 7.09 -7.96 42.14
C GLN A 118 6.67 -7.11 43.36
N TYR A 119 5.75 -6.15 43.20
CA TYR A 119 5.22 -5.35 44.31
C TYR A 119 4.39 -6.15 45.31
N GLN A 120 3.63 -7.16 44.87
CA GLN A 120 2.91 -8.07 45.78
C GLN A 120 3.87 -8.92 46.60
N ILE A 121 4.95 -9.41 46.00
CA ILE A 121 6.01 -10.16 46.71
C ILE A 121 6.78 -9.24 47.67
N SER A 122 6.93 -7.97 47.33
CA SER A 122 7.68 -6.97 48.11
C SER A 122 6.88 -6.35 49.27
N LYS A 123 5.57 -6.63 49.41
CA LYS A 123 4.77 -6.14 50.52
C LYS A 123 5.19 -6.90 51.80
N PRO A 124 5.88 -6.26 52.76
CA PRO A 124 6.18 -6.93 54.02
C PRO A 124 4.85 -7.22 54.73
N SER A 125 4.71 -8.43 55.28
CA SER A 125 3.62 -8.74 56.19
C SER A 125 3.71 -7.83 57.42
N ILE A 126 3.06 -6.67 57.38
CA ILE A 126 2.82 -5.82 58.55
C ILE A 126 1.66 -6.47 59.33
N LYS A 127 1.87 -7.69 59.81
CA LYS A 127 0.98 -8.40 60.72
C LYS A 127 1.78 -9.52 61.39
N GLY A 128 2.63 -9.14 62.34
CA GLY A 128 3.41 -10.11 63.09
C GLY A 128 4.37 -9.45 64.05
N GLY A 129 3.86 -9.03 65.22
CA GLY A 129 4.71 -8.70 66.37
C GLY A 129 4.47 -7.31 66.92
N ASN A 130 3.37 -7.14 67.65
CA ASN A 130 3.40 -6.56 69.00
C ASN A 130 1.99 -6.48 69.57
N GLU A 131 1.65 -7.44 70.42
CA GLU A 131 0.78 -7.27 71.59
C GLU A 131 0.99 -8.49 72.50
N PRO A 132 0.89 -8.41 73.84
CA PRO A 132 0.92 -7.25 74.72
C PRO A 132 1.99 -7.40 75.84
N LYS A 133 2.43 -6.30 76.47
CA LYS A 133 3.00 -6.36 77.83
C LYS A 133 2.24 -5.41 78.73
N ALA A 134 1.47 -5.98 79.64
CA ALA A 134 0.92 -5.31 80.80
C ALA A 134 1.97 -5.22 81.93
N ALA A 135 1.70 -4.33 82.90
CA ALA A 135 2.45 -3.93 84.09
C ALA A 135 3.36 -2.69 83.88
N ASP A 136 3.39 -1.66 84.71
CA ASP A 136 2.75 -1.40 86.00
C ASP A 136 2.67 0.12 86.23
N GLY A 137 1.81 0.57 87.15
CA GLY A 137 1.19 1.91 87.12
C GLY A 137 1.96 3.14 87.65
N ALA A 138 1.27 4.27 87.56
CA ALA A 138 1.38 5.42 88.47
C ALA A 138 0.12 6.29 88.35
N GLN A 139 -0.55 6.53 89.47
CA GLN A 139 -1.77 7.33 89.59
C GLN A 139 -1.51 8.85 89.53
N ALA A 140 -2.60 9.55 89.20
CA ALA A 140 -3.02 10.88 89.67
C ALA A 140 -2.33 12.16 89.13
N LYS A 141 -3.10 12.96 88.38
CA LYS A 141 -3.67 14.22 88.89
C LYS A 141 -4.68 14.84 87.92
N ALA A 142 -5.87 15.13 88.43
CA ALA A 142 -6.84 16.02 87.80
C ALA A 142 -6.32 17.47 87.80
N THR A 143 -6.61 18.25 86.76
CA THR A 143 -7.34 19.54 86.92
C THR A 143 -7.90 20.07 85.60
N LYS A 144 -9.19 20.44 85.66
CA LYS A 144 -9.88 21.41 84.81
C LYS A 144 -9.08 22.71 84.66
N ASN A 145 -9.18 23.39 83.51
CA ASN A 145 -10.05 24.57 83.42
C ASN A 145 -10.18 25.14 82.00
N GLU A 146 -11.42 25.52 81.77
CA GLU A 146 -12.01 26.28 80.69
C GLU A 146 -11.78 27.79 80.92
N LYS A 147 -11.87 28.56 79.83
CA LYS A 147 -11.94 30.03 79.66
C LYS A 147 -10.62 30.79 79.39
N LEU A 148 -10.50 31.25 78.15
CA LEU A 148 -10.87 32.63 77.79
C LEU A 148 -11.51 32.66 76.40
#